data_AF-A0A7R9HMC2-F1
#
_entry.id   AF-A0A7R9HMC2-F1
#
_cell.length_a   1.000
_cell.length_b   1.000
_cell.length_c   1.000
_cell.angle_alpha   90.00
_cell.angle_beta   90.00
_cell.angle_gamma   90.00
#
_symmetry.space_group_name_H-M   'P 1'
#
loop_
_entity.id
_entity.type
_entity.pdbx_description
1 polymer ?
#
loop_
_entity_poly.entity_id
_entity_poly.type
_entity_poly.pdbx_seq_one_letter_code
_entity_poly.pdbx_strand_id
1 'polypeptide(L)'
;MKPRLGDRAGAIASLSSGSNVSQVYWLGDLNYRITDRDAKEVKDFIDEGNFDVVLQYDQLNQQHKLRNVFVGYREGNISFRPTYKYDPGTDNWDSR
;
A
#
# COMPACT_ATOMS: atom_id res chain seq x y z
N MET A 1 -14.15 3.21 -10.82
CA MET A 1 -13.94 2.73 -9.44
C MET A 1 -12.61 3.31 -8.94
N LYS A 2 -12.34 3.48 -7.62
CA LYS A 2 -11.03 4.00 -7.17
C LYS A 2 -9.97 2.89 -7.13
N PRO A 3 -8.74 3.13 -7.64
CA PRO A 3 -7.68 2.11 -7.69
C PRO A 3 -7.24 1.67 -6.29
N ARG A 4 -6.82 0.40 -6.17
CA ARG A 4 -6.31 -0.17 -4.91
C ARG A 4 -4.84 -0.49 -5.06
N LEU A 5 -4.03 -0.10 -4.10
CA LEU A 5 -2.71 -0.68 -3.92
C LEU A 5 -2.86 -2.00 -3.15
N GLY A 6 -3.62 -2.95 -3.72
CA GLY A 6 -4.06 -4.16 -3.02
C GLY A 6 -3.04 -5.28 -3.10
N ASP A 7 -2.08 -5.30 -2.17
CA ASP A 7 -1.32 -6.44 -1.61
C ASP A 7 -0.10 -5.83 -0.90
N ARG A 8 -0.36 -5.22 0.26
CA ARG A 8 0.72 -4.66 1.07
C ARG A 8 1.19 -5.70 2.06
N ALA A 9 2.38 -6.23 1.80
CA ALA A 9 3.16 -6.89 2.82
C ALA A 9 3.65 -5.83 3.83
N GLY A 10 2.90 -5.61 4.89
CA GLY A 10 3.44 -4.96 6.08
C GLY A 10 4.48 -5.88 6.74
N ALA A 11 5.73 -5.46 6.76
CA ALA A 11 6.82 -6.15 7.44
C ALA A 11 7.76 -5.05 7.93
N ILE A 12 8.07 -4.78 9.22
CA ILE A 12 8.25 -5.54 10.47
C ILE A 12 8.34 -4.55 11.67
N ALA A 13 8.15 -5.03 12.90
CA ALA A 13 8.16 -4.33 14.19
C ALA A 13 9.52 -4.25 14.94
N SER A 14 9.63 -3.36 15.96
CA SER A 14 10.03 -3.74 17.35
C SER A 14 9.95 -2.56 18.35
N LEU A 15 9.40 -2.81 19.54
CA LEU A 15 10.10 -2.70 20.84
C LEU A 15 9.23 -3.33 21.94
N SER A 16 9.68 -4.46 22.49
CA SER A 16 9.09 -5.03 23.70
C SER A 16 9.75 -4.40 24.93
N SER A 17 8.93 -3.80 25.79
CA SER A 17 9.22 -3.79 27.22
C SER A 17 8.41 -4.94 27.83
N GLY A 18 9.00 -6.15 27.88
CA GLY A 18 8.51 -7.23 28.74
C GLY A 18 7.99 -8.52 28.10
N SER A 19 8.09 -8.72 26.77
CA SER A 19 7.70 -10.00 26.13
C SER A 19 8.73 -10.48 25.10
N ASN A 20 8.98 -11.80 25.10
CA ASN A 20 10.03 -12.55 24.37
C ASN A 20 9.88 -12.61 22.83
N VAL A 21 9.41 -11.54 22.17
CA VAL A 21 9.34 -11.49 20.71
C VAL A 21 10.28 -10.42 20.19
N SER A 22 11.29 -10.84 19.42
CA SER A 22 12.29 -9.96 18.83
C SER A 22 11.77 -9.18 17.62
N GLN A 23 10.88 -9.79 16.82
CA GLN A 23 10.32 -9.21 15.60
C GLN A 23 8.90 -9.72 15.34
N VAL A 24 8.02 -8.83 14.86
CA VAL A 24 6.64 -9.14 14.45
C VAL A 24 6.43 -8.67 13.01
N TYR A 25 5.83 -9.52 12.18
CA TYR A 25 5.52 -9.28 10.77
C TYR A 25 4.00 -9.25 10.61
N TRP A 26 3.44 -8.23 9.95
CA TRP A 26 1.99 -8.08 9.76
C TRP A 26 1.65 -7.85 8.29
N LEU A 27 1.28 -8.91 7.57
CA LEU A 27 1.08 -8.89 6.13
C LEU A 27 -0.29 -9.45 5.73
N GLY A 28 -0.82 -9.00 4.60
CA GLY A 28 -2.05 -9.50 4.00
C GLY A 28 -2.69 -8.50 3.04
N ASP A 29 -3.88 -8.82 2.54
CA ASP A 29 -4.71 -7.82 1.84
C ASP A 29 -5.35 -6.89 2.87
N LEU A 30 -4.67 -5.78 3.16
CA LEU A 30 -5.14 -4.75 4.08
C LEU A 30 -6.28 -3.90 3.49
N ASN A 31 -6.56 -4.05 2.19
CA ASN A 31 -7.70 -3.47 1.48
C ASN A 31 -7.78 -1.93 1.49
N TYR A 32 -6.69 -1.23 1.82
CA TYR A 32 -6.56 0.23 1.70
C TYR A 32 -6.51 0.67 0.23
N ARG A 33 -6.94 1.91 -0.02
CA ARG A 33 -7.24 2.43 -1.36
C ARG A 33 -6.46 3.70 -1.64
N ILE A 34 -6.26 4.01 -2.92
CA ILE A 34 -5.86 5.34 -3.34
C ILE A 34 -7.08 6.27 -3.23
N THR A 35 -6.94 7.36 -2.49
CA THR A 35 -7.98 8.38 -2.30
C THR A 35 -7.72 9.59 -3.19
N ASP A 36 -8.71 10.47 -3.33
CA ASP A 36 -8.54 11.83 -3.86
C ASP A 36 -7.85 12.02 -5.23
N ARG A 37 -7.75 10.94 -6.01
CA ARG A 37 -7.31 10.91 -7.40
C ARG A 37 -8.22 9.98 -8.20
N ASP A 38 -8.39 10.28 -9.48
CA ASP A 38 -9.11 9.39 -10.37
C ASP A 38 -8.21 8.26 -10.89
N ALA A 39 -8.82 7.21 -11.45
CA ALA A 39 -8.08 6.05 -11.92
C ALA A 39 -7.13 6.37 -13.09
N LYS A 40 -7.46 7.38 -13.91
CA LYS A 40 -6.66 7.75 -15.07
C LYS A 40 -5.38 8.47 -14.62
N GLU A 41 -5.48 9.44 -13.71
CA GLU A 41 -4.33 10.14 -13.14
C GLU A 41 -3.38 9.15 -12.46
N VAL A 42 -3.93 8.20 -11.70
CA VAL A 42 -3.12 7.18 -11.03
C VAL A 42 -2.41 6.27 -12.05
N LYS A 43 -3.08 5.89 -13.15
CA LYS A 43 -2.46 5.14 -14.26
C LYS A 43 -1.31 5.92 -14.88
N ASP A 44 -1.53 7.19 -15.20
CA ASP A 44 -0.52 8.06 -15.80
C ASP A 44 0.75 8.10 -14.91
N PHE A 45 0.60 8.33 -13.60
CA PHE A 45 1.73 8.31 -12.67
C PHE A 45 2.44 6.95 -12.59
N ILE A 46 1.69 5.84 -12.60
CA ILE A 46 2.27 4.50 -12.55
C ILE A 46 3.07 4.19 -13.81
N ASP A 47 2.56 4.57 -14.98
CA ASP A 47 3.22 4.33 -16.26
C ASP A 47 4.48 5.20 -16.41
N GLU A 48 4.53 6.36 -15.75
CA GLU A 48 5.74 7.20 -15.61
C GLU A 48 6.71 6.72 -14.52
N GLY A 49 6.35 5.70 -13.72
CA GLY A 49 7.16 5.23 -12.59
C GLY A 49 7.13 6.15 -11.36
N ASN A 50 6.19 7.09 -11.31
CA ASN A 50 6.01 8.07 -10.24
C ASN A 50 5.26 7.48 -9.02
N PHE A 51 5.76 6.36 -8.49
CA PHE A 51 5.14 5.65 -7.36
C PHE A 51 5.04 6.51 -6.10
N ASP A 52 6.06 7.33 -5.81
CA ASP A 52 6.06 8.22 -4.65
C ASP A 52 4.92 9.23 -4.66
N VAL A 53 4.47 9.66 -5.86
CA VAL A 53 3.31 10.53 -6.01
C VAL A 53 2.03 9.78 -5.66
N VAL A 54 1.86 8.56 -6.19
CA VAL A 54 0.70 7.71 -5.88
C VAL A 54 0.63 7.39 -4.39
N LEU A 55 1.77 7.14 -3.74
CA LEU A 55 1.88 6.81 -2.32
C LEU A 55 1.47 7.96 -1.39
N GLN A 56 1.39 9.20 -1.87
CA GLN A 56 0.83 10.33 -1.09
C GLN A 56 -0.69 10.21 -0.92
N TYR A 57 -1.35 9.56 -1.87
CA TYR A 57 -2.80 9.34 -1.92
C TYR A 57 -3.21 7.98 -1.39
N ASP A 58 -2.25 7.16 -0.96
CA ASP A 58 -2.54 5.87 -0.35
C ASP A 58 -3.07 6.02 1.08
N GLN A 59 -4.26 5.47 1.33
CA GLN A 59 -4.94 5.60 2.61
C GLN A 59 -4.14 4.97 3.76
N LEU A 60 -3.42 3.86 3.54
CA LEU A 60 -2.62 3.25 4.60
C LEU A 60 -1.48 4.20 5.01
N ASN A 61 -0.74 4.74 4.05
CA ASN A 61 0.33 5.71 4.28
C ASN A 61 -0.19 6.95 5.00
N GLN A 62 -1.35 7.47 4.60
CA GLN A 62 -1.96 8.62 5.26
C GLN A 62 -2.30 8.30 6.73
N GLN A 63 -2.96 7.17 7.00
CA GLN A 63 -3.34 6.79 8.37
C GLN A 63 -2.12 6.42 9.24
N HIS A 64 -1.08 5.81 8.66
CA HIS A 64 0.17 5.49 9.35
C HIS A 64 0.96 6.76 9.71
N LYS A 65 1.06 7.74 8.80
CA LYS A 65 1.67 9.06 9.07
C LYS A 65 0.95 9.80 10.20
N LEU A 66 -0.37 9.66 10.28
CA LEU A 66 -1.20 10.21 11.36
C LEU A 66 -1.12 9.39 12.67
N ARG A 67 -0.39 8.27 12.68
CA ARG A 67 -0.29 7.33 13.81
C ARG A 67 -1.63 6.73 14.25
N ASN A 68 -2.60 6.63 13.34
CA ASN A 68 -3.90 6.01 13.63
C ASN A 68 -3.85 4.48 13.53
N VAL A 69 -2.92 3.93 12.73
CA VAL A 69 -2.76 2.50 12.47
C VAL A 69 -1.28 2.12 12.44
N PHE A 70 -0.97 0.86 12.73
CA PHE A 70 0.38 0.30 12.62
C PHE A 70 1.48 1.14 13.32
N VAL A 71 1.16 1.74 14.47
CA VAL A 71 2.12 2.52 15.25
C VAL A 71 3.30 1.64 15.67
N GLY A 72 4.52 2.11 15.39
CA GLY A 72 5.74 1.36 15.68
C GLY A 72 6.15 0.32 14.62
N TYR A 73 5.34 0.13 13.58
CA TYR A 73 5.71 -0.67 12.42
C TYR A 73 6.41 0.19 11.38
N ARG A 74 7.27 -0.47 10.59
CA ARG A 74 7.90 0.09 9.39
C ARG A 74 7.42 -0.68 8.17
N GLU A 75 7.34 -0.01 7.03
CA GLU A 75 7.06 -0.60 5.72
C GLU A 75 8.25 -0.31 4.79
N GLY A 76 8.57 -1.25 3.90
CA GLY A 76 9.63 -1.08 2.91
C GLY A 76 9.25 -0.06 1.83
N ASN A 77 10.24 0.37 1.04
CA ASN A 77 9.98 1.24 -0.11
C ASN A 77 9.12 0.52 -1.16
N ILE A 78 8.08 1.18 -1.66
CA ILE A 78 7.17 0.62 -2.66
C ILE A 78 7.53 1.20 -4.02
N SER A 79 8.07 0.36 -4.90
CA SER A 79 8.47 0.70 -6.27
C SER A 79 7.84 -0.24 -7.30
N PHE A 80 6.63 -0.75 -7.01
CA PHE A 80 5.90 -1.69 -7.84
C PHE A 80 4.48 -1.18 -8.12
N ARG A 81 3.88 -1.69 -9.21
CA ARG A 81 2.52 -1.33 -9.64
C ARG A 81 1.49 -1.76 -8.59
N PRO A 82 0.32 -1.10 -8.50
CA PRO A 82 -0.78 -1.60 -7.69
C PRO A 82 -1.10 -3.04 -8.07
N THR A 83 -1.39 -3.85 -7.05
CA THR A 83 -1.55 -5.30 -7.16
C THR A 83 -3.02 -5.73 -7.26
N TYR A 84 -3.95 -4.78 -7.27
CA TYR A 84 -5.39 -5.01 -7.52
C TYR A 84 -6.04 -3.85 -8.29
N LYS A 85 -7.06 -4.04 -9.15
CA LYS A 85 -7.59 -5.32 -9.65
C LYS A 85 -7.01 -5.59 -11.03
N TYR A 86 -6.62 -6.82 -11.28
CA TYR A 86 -6.27 -7.30 -12.61
C TYR A 86 -7.40 -8.16 -13.19
N ASP A 87 -7.54 -8.12 -14.51
CA ASP A 87 -8.41 -9.05 -15.21
C ASP A 87 -7.84 -10.48 -15.11
N PRO A 88 -8.66 -11.49 -14.75
CA PRO A 88 -8.19 -12.86 -14.58
C PRO A 88 -7.44 -13.38 -15.82
N GLY A 89 -6.22 -13.88 -15.60
CA GLY A 89 -5.38 -14.43 -16.66
C GLY A 89 -4.63 -13.38 -17.50
N THR A 90 -4.60 -12.12 -17.07
CA THR A 90 -3.89 -11.04 -17.76
C THR A 90 -3.19 -10.09 -16.78
N ASP A 91 -2.27 -9.28 -17.29
CA ASP A 91 -1.71 -8.13 -16.58
C ASP A 91 -2.48 -6.83 -16.86
N ASN A 92 -3.72 -6.93 -17.36
CA ASN A 92 -4.56 -5.77 -17.61
C ASN A 92 -5.10 -5.24 -16.29
N TRP A 93 -4.59 -4.08 -15.89
CA TRP A 93 -4.95 -3.42 -14.64
C TRP A 93 -6.14 -2.46 -14.82
N ASP A 94 -7.17 -2.66 -13.99
CA ASP A 94 -8.31 -1.74 -13.81
C ASP A 94 -9.02 -1.39 -15.14
N SER A 95 -9.34 -2.41 -15.95
CA SER A 95 -9.90 -2.28 -17.31
C SER A 95 -11.42 -2.00 -17.35
N ARG A 96 -12.12 -2.04 -16.21
CA ARG A 96 -13.60 -1.93 -16.11
C ARG A 96 -14.07 -1.01 -14.99
#